data_AF-A0A971W8U0-F1
#
_entry.id   AF-A0A971W8U0-F1
#
_cell.length_a   1.000
_cell.length_b   1.000
_cell.length_c   1.000
_cell.angle_alpha   90.00
_cell.angle_beta   90.00
_cell.angle_gamma   90.00
#
_symmetry.space_group_name_H-M   'P 1'
#
loop_
_entity.id
_entity.type
_entity.pdbx_description
1 polymer ?
#
loop_
_entity_poly.entity_id
_entity_poly.type
_entity_poly.pdbx_seq_one_letter_code
_entity_poly.pdbx_strand_id
1 'polypeptide(L)'
;MERQKINYDFTKMKGIFQRPEELNNFALERMEKVAYLLRDKEKYHCPADCNDCCYGSILMSYTEFTLIMLYLQHNWTREETAALFRERVGLLQNDESLLCPFLQEEAGARHCRIYPARPLICRVFGTTASPCKKPVTPSPLNDELFYQAYNLFYYGSGRFIALDIDRKWSVYEAPFAFWCLADDSEESRSFLRSFIEEKGDSFRAVLYDQEAKMFFYYSKGHKEIIST
;
A
#
# COMPACT_ATOMS: atom_id res chain seq x y z
N MET A 1 -3.60 -10.41 23.44
CA MET A 1 -2.54 -9.40 23.59
C MET A 1 -3.01 -8.16 22.88
N GLU A 2 -3.10 -7.03 23.58
CA GLU A 2 -3.43 -5.75 22.95
C GLU A 2 -2.28 -5.37 22.01
N ARG A 3 -2.58 -5.16 20.73
CA ARG A 3 -1.56 -4.78 19.74
C ARG A 3 -1.28 -3.29 19.85
N GLN A 4 -0.02 -2.92 19.65
CA GLN A 4 0.35 -1.52 19.53
C GLN A 4 -0.17 -0.93 18.23
N LYS A 5 -0.33 0.39 18.21
CA LYS A 5 -0.75 1.18 17.04
C LYS A 5 0.20 2.37 16.91
N ILE A 6 0.44 2.83 15.68
CA ILE A 6 1.08 4.13 15.45
C ILE A 6 0.36 5.17 16.32
N ASN A 7 1.13 5.97 17.05
CA ASN A 7 0.59 6.98 17.97
C ASN A 7 0.04 8.20 17.20
N TYR A 8 -0.97 7.95 16.38
CA TYR A 8 -1.71 8.94 15.61
C TYR A 8 -3.19 8.59 15.61
N ASP A 9 -4.05 9.60 15.81
CA ASP A 9 -5.49 9.42 15.82
C ASP A 9 -6.06 9.51 14.39
N PHE A 10 -6.07 8.36 13.71
CA PHE A 10 -6.62 8.20 12.37
C PHE A 10 -8.13 8.54 12.27
N THR A 11 -8.86 8.66 13.39
CA THR A 11 -10.29 9.04 13.36
C THR A 11 -10.52 10.53 13.09
N LYS A 12 -9.48 11.35 13.23
CA LYS A 12 -9.53 12.80 12.98
C LYS A 12 -9.35 13.18 11.52
N MET A 13 -8.99 12.22 10.66
CA MET A 13 -8.74 12.47 9.24
C MET A 13 -9.97 13.01 8.54
N LYS A 14 -9.80 14.07 7.75
CA LYS A 14 -10.87 14.79 7.05
C LYS A 14 -10.58 14.77 5.56
N GLY A 15 -11.61 14.57 4.75
CA GLY A 15 -11.45 14.63 3.30
C GLY A 15 -10.65 13.49 2.70
N ILE A 16 -10.25 12.46 3.47
CA ILE A 16 -9.49 11.31 2.95
C ILE A 16 -10.24 10.48 1.89
N PHE A 17 -11.55 10.71 1.70
CA PHE A 17 -12.34 10.15 0.60
C PHE A 17 -12.62 11.15 -0.53
N GLN A 18 -12.22 12.41 -0.37
CA GLN A 18 -12.43 13.48 -1.33
C GLN A 18 -11.20 13.56 -2.23
N ARG A 19 -11.26 12.88 -3.37
CA ARG A 19 -10.22 12.94 -4.41
C ARG A 19 -10.75 13.62 -5.66
N PRO A 20 -9.91 14.36 -6.40
CA PRO A 20 -10.27 14.89 -7.71
C PRO A 20 -10.80 13.78 -8.62
N GLU A 21 -11.84 14.09 -9.39
CA GLU A 21 -12.47 13.11 -10.29
C GLU A 21 -11.48 12.56 -11.32
N GLU A 22 -10.56 13.40 -11.79
CA GLU A 22 -9.51 13.01 -12.73
C GLU A 22 -8.58 11.95 -12.14
N LEU A 23 -8.25 12.05 -10.86
CA LEU A 23 -7.42 11.07 -10.17
C LEU A 23 -8.17 9.75 -9.99
N ASN A 24 -9.47 9.83 -9.66
CA ASN A 24 -10.32 8.65 -9.52
C ASN A 24 -10.47 7.90 -10.86
N ASN A 25 -10.76 8.63 -11.94
CA ASN A 25 -10.88 8.08 -13.29
C ASN A 25 -9.56 7.46 -13.75
N PHE A 26 -8.43 8.14 -13.48
CA PHE A 26 -7.11 7.59 -13.76
C PHE A 26 -6.89 6.25 -13.03
N ALA A 27 -7.17 6.18 -11.72
CA ALA A 27 -6.98 4.96 -10.95
C ALA A 27 -7.84 3.79 -11.44
N LEU A 28 -9.10 4.06 -11.78
CA LEU A 28 -10.01 3.05 -12.37
C LEU A 28 -9.47 2.54 -13.71
N GLU A 29 -9.10 3.45 -14.63
CA GLU A 29 -8.56 3.10 -15.94
C GLU A 29 -7.27 2.26 -15.83
N ARG A 30 -6.36 2.63 -14.92
CA ARG A 30 -5.12 1.85 -14.70
C ARG A 30 -5.40 0.48 -14.15
N MET A 31 -6.33 0.36 -13.20
CA MET A 31 -6.71 -0.93 -12.63
C MET A 31 -7.33 -1.84 -13.69
N GLU A 32 -8.20 -1.33 -14.56
CA GLU A 32 -8.79 -2.10 -15.65
C GLU A 32 -7.72 -2.63 -16.61
N LYS A 33 -6.76 -1.78 -16.99
CA LYS A 33 -5.62 -2.19 -17.83
C LYS A 33 -4.77 -3.28 -17.18
N VAL A 34 -4.49 -3.15 -15.89
CA VAL A 34 -3.73 -4.16 -15.13
C VAL A 34 -4.52 -5.47 -15.02
N ALA A 35 -5.81 -5.42 -14.70
CA ALA A 35 -6.67 -6.59 -14.65
C ALA A 35 -6.72 -7.31 -16.01
N TYR A 36 -6.85 -6.55 -17.10
CA TYR A 36 -6.84 -7.10 -18.45
C TYR A 36 -5.49 -7.75 -18.80
N LEU A 37 -4.38 -7.12 -18.41
CA LEU A 37 -3.01 -7.60 -18.66
C LEU A 37 -2.72 -8.91 -17.89
N LEU A 38 -3.26 -9.04 -16.68
CA LEU A 38 -3.03 -10.18 -15.78
C LEU A 38 -4.14 -11.23 -15.78
N ARG A 39 -5.23 -11.06 -16.54
CA ARG A 39 -6.44 -11.92 -16.51
C ARG A 39 -6.17 -13.44 -16.55
N ASP A 40 -5.18 -13.86 -17.34
CA ASP A 40 -4.84 -15.27 -17.54
C ASP A 40 -3.80 -15.78 -16.53
N LYS A 41 -3.30 -14.89 -15.67
CA LYS A 41 -2.27 -15.10 -14.65
C LYS A 41 -2.81 -14.96 -13.23
N GLU A 42 -4.04 -14.45 -13.06
CA GLU A 42 -4.71 -14.33 -11.76
C GLU A 42 -5.17 -15.66 -11.14
N LYS A 43 -4.75 -16.80 -11.70
CA LYS A 43 -4.95 -18.14 -11.10
C LYS A 43 -3.77 -18.47 -10.18
N TYR A 44 -3.76 -17.81 -9.02
CA TYR A 44 -2.76 -18.06 -7.99
C TYR A 44 -3.13 -19.31 -7.21
N HIS A 45 -2.16 -20.19 -6.94
CA HIS A 45 -2.33 -21.34 -6.06
C HIS A 45 -2.37 -20.95 -4.57
N CYS A 46 -2.73 -19.71 -4.23
CA CYS A 46 -2.81 -19.27 -2.85
C CYS A 46 -4.02 -19.94 -2.18
N PRO A 47 -3.84 -20.73 -1.12
CA PRO A 47 -4.95 -21.32 -0.38
C PRO A 47 -5.89 -20.24 0.14
N ALA A 48 -7.20 -20.48 0.06
CA ALA A 48 -8.22 -19.49 0.47
C ALA A 48 -8.18 -19.16 1.98
N ASP A 49 -7.54 -20.01 2.77
CA ASP A 49 -7.31 -19.95 4.22
C ASP A 49 -5.89 -19.43 4.59
N CYS A 50 -5.10 -18.98 3.61
CA CYS A 50 -3.78 -18.39 3.87
C CYS A 50 -3.86 -16.87 3.98
N ASN A 51 -3.18 -16.29 4.97
CA ASN A 51 -3.13 -14.85 5.22
C ASN A 51 -1.70 -14.29 5.39
N ASP A 52 -0.66 -15.08 5.11
CA ASP A 52 0.76 -14.69 5.31
C ASP A 52 1.14 -13.38 4.62
N CYS A 53 0.57 -13.09 3.44
CA CYS A 53 0.84 -11.85 2.72
C CYS A 53 0.35 -10.59 3.44
N CYS A 54 -0.53 -10.74 4.44
CA CYS A 54 -1.08 -9.63 5.21
C CYS A 54 -0.23 -9.25 6.43
N TYR A 55 0.78 -10.07 6.77
CA TYR A 55 1.73 -9.82 7.84
C TYR A 55 2.99 -9.16 7.27
N GLY A 56 2.99 -7.83 7.27
CA GLY A 56 4.09 -7.00 6.83
C GLY A 56 3.61 -5.70 6.18
N SER A 57 4.56 -4.80 5.96
CA SER A 57 4.32 -3.53 5.28
C SER A 57 4.06 -3.76 3.78
N ILE A 58 2.78 -3.84 3.41
CA ILE A 58 2.33 -3.96 2.03
C ILE A 58 2.48 -2.59 1.35
N LEU A 59 3.45 -2.47 0.45
CA LEU A 59 3.63 -1.28 -0.35
C LEU A 59 2.62 -1.22 -1.49
N MET A 60 2.16 -0.02 -1.78
CA MET A 60 1.30 0.29 -2.93
C MET A 60 1.63 1.69 -3.44
N SER A 61 1.31 1.93 -4.70
CA SER A 61 1.30 3.26 -5.31
C SER A 61 0.17 4.13 -4.75
N TYR A 62 0.26 5.43 -4.97
CA TYR A 62 -0.86 6.34 -4.70
C TYR A 62 -2.09 6.04 -5.58
N THR A 63 -1.89 5.53 -6.81
CA THR A 63 -2.98 5.10 -7.69
C THR A 63 -3.74 3.91 -7.14
N GLU A 64 -3.04 2.91 -6.60
CA GLU A 64 -3.67 1.76 -5.94
C GLU A 64 -4.34 2.17 -4.63
N PHE A 65 -3.72 3.07 -3.86
CA PHE A 65 -4.36 3.65 -2.68
C PHE A 65 -5.67 4.36 -3.05
N THR A 66 -5.67 5.18 -4.10
CA THR A 66 -6.88 5.84 -4.62
C THR A 66 -7.97 4.82 -4.96
N LEU A 67 -7.61 3.74 -5.66
CA LEU A 67 -8.56 2.66 -5.98
C LEU A 67 -9.14 2.00 -4.73
N ILE A 68 -8.32 1.72 -3.72
CA ILE A 68 -8.80 1.16 -2.45
C ILE A 68 -9.81 2.11 -1.82
N MET A 69 -9.52 3.40 -1.78
CA MET A 69 -10.38 4.39 -1.16
C MET A 69 -11.73 4.54 -1.90
N LEU A 70 -11.71 4.50 -3.24
CA LEU A 70 -12.94 4.41 -4.05
C LEU A 70 -13.73 3.14 -3.74
N TYR A 71 -13.06 1.99 -3.66
CA TYR A 71 -13.70 0.74 -3.33
C TYR A 71 -14.40 0.80 -1.97
N LEU A 72 -13.72 1.33 -0.94
CA LEU A 72 -14.32 1.52 0.39
C LEU A 72 -15.53 2.44 0.31
N GLN A 73 -15.43 3.59 -0.37
CA GLN A 73 -16.52 4.55 -0.50
C GLN A 73 -17.77 3.95 -1.18
N HIS A 74 -17.59 3.08 -2.17
CA HIS A 74 -18.70 2.49 -2.91
C HIS A 74 -19.28 1.21 -2.29
N ASN A 75 -18.47 0.45 -1.53
CA ASN A 75 -18.85 -0.90 -1.12
C ASN A 75 -19.00 -1.07 0.39
N TRP A 76 -18.49 -0.13 1.20
CA TRP A 76 -18.54 -0.24 2.65
C TRP A 76 -19.54 0.77 3.23
N THR A 77 -20.13 0.41 4.37
CA THR A 77 -20.91 1.38 5.13
C THR A 77 -20.00 2.42 5.78
N ARG A 78 -20.61 3.53 6.21
CA ARG A 78 -19.92 4.56 6.99
C ARG A 78 -19.37 3.97 8.29
N GLU A 79 -20.11 3.09 8.93
CA GLU A 79 -19.74 2.43 10.18
C GLU A 79 -18.54 1.49 9.99
N GLU A 80 -18.54 0.68 8.91
CA GLU A 80 -17.42 -0.20 8.58
C GLU A 80 -16.14 0.59 8.30
N THR A 81 -16.28 1.69 7.57
CA THR A 81 -15.19 2.60 7.26
C THR A 81 -14.67 3.28 8.54
N ALA A 82 -15.56 3.80 9.38
CA ALA A 82 -15.16 4.41 10.65
C ALA A 82 -14.46 3.39 11.58
N ALA A 83 -14.94 2.14 11.62
CA ALA A 83 -14.30 1.07 12.37
C ALA A 83 -12.89 0.76 11.86
N LEU A 84 -12.67 0.76 10.53
CA LEU A 84 -11.33 0.57 9.95
C LEU A 84 -10.33 1.59 10.49
N PHE A 85 -10.64 2.89 10.42
CA PHE A 85 -9.73 3.96 10.86
C PHE A 85 -9.53 3.96 12.37
N ARG A 86 -10.59 3.71 13.14
CA ARG A 86 -10.53 3.62 14.60
C ARG A 86 -9.66 2.45 15.05
N GLU A 87 -9.89 1.27 14.50
CA GLU A 87 -9.42 0.02 15.10
C GLU A 87 -8.26 -0.63 14.35
N ARG A 88 -8.12 -0.40 13.03
CA ARG A 88 -7.26 -1.23 12.18
C ARG A 88 -6.11 -0.47 11.52
N VAL A 89 -6.34 0.75 11.05
CA VAL A 89 -5.28 1.56 10.42
C VAL A 89 -4.19 1.86 11.45
N GLY A 90 -2.93 1.61 11.08
CA GLY A 90 -1.76 1.85 11.91
C GLY A 90 -1.46 0.76 12.95
N LEU A 91 -2.20 -0.35 12.98
CA LEU A 91 -1.87 -1.47 13.87
C LEU A 91 -0.48 -2.04 13.55
N LEU A 92 0.26 -2.37 14.59
CA LEU A 92 1.61 -2.91 14.53
C LEU A 92 1.64 -4.40 14.90
N GLN A 93 2.61 -5.09 14.33
CA GLN A 93 3.01 -6.44 14.71
C GLN A 93 4.01 -6.39 15.87
N ASN A 94 4.37 -7.56 16.40
CA ASN A 94 5.35 -7.67 17.50
C ASN A 94 6.75 -7.18 17.11
N ASP A 95 7.09 -7.19 15.82
CA ASP A 95 8.35 -6.68 15.27
C ASP A 95 8.26 -5.20 14.86
N GLU A 96 7.24 -4.48 15.34
CA GLU A 96 6.92 -3.08 15.00
C GLU A 96 6.61 -2.82 13.52
N SER A 97 6.50 -3.83 12.66
CA SER A 97 6.05 -3.65 11.27
C SER A 97 4.54 -3.45 11.20
N LEU A 98 4.04 -2.83 10.13
CA LEU A 98 2.61 -2.61 9.95
C LEU A 98 1.86 -3.91 9.69
N LEU A 99 0.71 -4.06 10.34
CA LEU A 99 -0.30 -5.05 9.99
C LEU A 99 -1.22 -4.49 8.90
N CYS A 100 -1.57 -5.32 7.90
CA CYS A 100 -2.57 -4.94 6.91
C CYS A 100 -3.92 -4.59 7.59
N PRO A 101 -4.48 -3.38 7.38
CA PRO A 101 -5.70 -2.97 8.05
C PRO A 101 -6.94 -3.75 7.55
N PHE A 102 -6.84 -4.40 6.39
CA PHE A 102 -7.91 -5.16 5.76
C PHE A 102 -7.92 -6.65 6.10
N LEU A 103 -7.00 -7.10 6.96
CA LEU A 103 -6.88 -8.49 7.38
C LEU A 103 -8.03 -8.92 8.30
N GLN A 104 -8.64 -10.07 8.06
CA GLN A 104 -9.60 -10.75 8.93
C GLN A 104 -8.95 -12.01 9.49
N GLU A 105 -8.21 -11.88 10.59
CA GLU A 105 -7.44 -12.98 11.18
C GLU A 105 -8.33 -14.16 11.59
N GLU A 106 -9.48 -13.84 12.17
CA GLU A 106 -10.44 -14.83 12.68
C GLU A 106 -11.29 -15.50 11.58
N ALA A 107 -11.17 -15.06 10.32
CA ALA A 107 -11.96 -15.66 9.24
C ALA A 107 -11.43 -17.07 8.92
N GLY A 108 -12.30 -18.07 8.73
CA GLY A 108 -11.87 -19.41 8.32
C GLY A 108 -11.41 -19.52 6.87
N ALA A 109 -11.73 -18.52 6.04
CA ALA A 109 -11.28 -18.35 4.67
C ALA A 109 -11.50 -16.89 4.24
N ARG A 110 -10.87 -16.47 3.13
CA ARG A 110 -10.99 -15.13 2.55
C ARG A 110 -10.62 -14.01 3.54
N HIS A 111 -9.39 -14.04 4.04
CA HIS A 111 -8.89 -13.13 5.06
C HIS A 111 -8.73 -11.64 4.66
N CYS A 112 -9.07 -11.22 3.45
CA CYS A 112 -8.92 -9.84 3.01
C CYS A 112 -10.28 -9.18 2.75
N ARG A 113 -10.58 -8.06 3.42
CA ARG A 113 -11.86 -7.33 3.22
C ARG A 113 -11.96 -6.58 1.89
N ILE A 114 -10.85 -6.48 1.13
CA ILE A 114 -10.77 -5.71 -0.11
C ILE A 114 -10.28 -6.55 -1.30
N TYR A 115 -10.58 -7.85 -1.35
CA TYR A 115 -10.15 -8.74 -2.46
C TYR A 115 -10.22 -8.11 -3.87
N PRO A 116 -11.31 -7.42 -4.25
CA PRO A 116 -11.45 -6.80 -5.57
C PRO A 116 -10.52 -5.60 -5.81
N ALA A 117 -10.09 -4.91 -4.76
CA ALA A 117 -9.28 -3.69 -4.80
C ALA A 117 -7.87 -3.89 -4.23
N ARG A 118 -7.39 -5.13 -4.09
CA ARG A 118 -6.05 -5.41 -3.58
C ARG A 118 -4.97 -4.74 -4.44
N PRO A 119 -3.87 -4.25 -3.82
CA PRO A 119 -2.67 -3.84 -4.54
C PRO A 119 -2.12 -4.96 -5.41
N LEU A 120 -1.36 -4.61 -6.45
CA LEU A 120 -0.71 -5.49 -7.40
C LEU A 120 0.14 -6.54 -6.68
N ILE A 121 0.97 -6.14 -5.72
CA ILE A 121 1.84 -7.06 -4.98
C ILE A 121 1.05 -8.16 -4.26
N CYS A 122 -0.16 -7.83 -3.78
CA CYS A 122 -1.07 -8.78 -3.13
C CYS A 122 -1.79 -9.69 -4.13
N ARG A 123 -1.99 -9.23 -5.37
CA ARG A 123 -2.53 -10.06 -6.44
C ARG A 123 -1.49 -11.08 -6.85
N VAL A 124 -0.27 -10.64 -7.14
CA VAL A 124 0.81 -11.52 -7.63
C VAL A 124 1.52 -12.32 -6.54
N PHE A 125 1.06 -12.23 -5.29
CA PHE A 125 1.64 -12.98 -4.18
C PHE A 125 1.54 -14.49 -4.41
N GLY A 126 2.63 -15.22 -4.15
CA GLY A 126 2.76 -16.64 -4.46
C GLY A 126 3.15 -16.92 -5.91
N THR A 127 3.54 -15.90 -6.69
CA THR A 127 4.21 -16.07 -7.98
C THR A 127 5.72 -15.91 -7.85
N THR A 128 6.45 -16.12 -8.95
CA THR A 128 7.90 -15.85 -9.01
C THR A 128 8.24 -14.37 -8.77
N ALA A 129 7.34 -13.43 -9.09
CA ALA A 129 7.56 -12.00 -8.84
C ALA A 129 7.35 -11.59 -7.36
N SER A 130 6.62 -12.39 -6.59
CA SER A 130 6.35 -12.16 -5.16
C SER A 130 6.24 -13.51 -4.44
N PRO A 131 7.37 -14.20 -4.22
CA PRO A 131 7.37 -15.57 -3.73
C PRO A 131 6.89 -15.65 -2.27
N CYS A 132 6.11 -16.69 -1.98
CA CYS A 132 5.68 -17.00 -0.62
C CYS A 132 6.82 -17.70 0.14
N LYS A 133 6.94 -17.43 1.45
CA LYS A 133 7.92 -18.11 2.32
C LYS A 133 7.50 -19.53 2.72
N LYS A 134 6.21 -19.87 2.58
CA LYS A 134 5.71 -21.23 2.79
C LYS A 134 6.23 -22.16 1.69
N PRO A 135 6.34 -23.48 1.96
CA PRO A 135 6.82 -24.47 0.98
C PRO A 135 5.77 -24.74 -0.10
N VAL A 136 5.46 -23.72 -0.90
CA VAL A 136 4.57 -23.79 -2.05
C VAL A 136 5.37 -23.47 -3.31
N THR A 137 5.17 -24.24 -4.38
CA THR A 137 5.79 -23.92 -5.67
C THR A 137 5.11 -22.68 -6.25
N PRO A 138 5.82 -21.58 -6.48
CA PRO A 138 5.21 -20.36 -6.99
C PRO A 138 4.72 -20.56 -8.42
N SER A 139 3.57 -19.97 -8.75
CA SER A 139 3.13 -19.91 -10.14
C SER A 139 4.07 -19.01 -10.96
N PRO A 140 4.49 -19.40 -12.17
CA PRO A 140 5.36 -18.55 -12.98
C PRO A 140 4.67 -17.25 -13.38
N LEU A 141 5.32 -16.12 -13.10
CA LEU A 141 4.99 -14.80 -13.62
C LEU A 141 6.28 -14.18 -14.18
N ASN A 142 6.27 -13.84 -15.46
CA ASN A 142 7.41 -13.18 -16.10
C ASN A 142 7.60 -11.78 -15.48
N ASP A 143 8.83 -11.46 -15.08
CA ASP A 143 9.22 -10.15 -14.54
C ASP A 143 8.85 -9.01 -15.50
N GLU A 144 9.01 -9.19 -16.80
CA GLU A 144 8.62 -8.19 -17.80
C GLU A 144 7.12 -7.87 -17.71
N LEU A 145 6.28 -8.90 -17.56
CA LEU A 145 4.84 -8.73 -17.43
C LEU A 145 4.47 -8.05 -16.11
N PHE A 146 5.16 -8.41 -15.02
CA PHE A 146 4.98 -7.74 -13.73
C PHE A 146 5.35 -6.26 -13.84
N TYR A 147 6.50 -5.91 -14.42
CA TYR A 147 6.93 -4.52 -14.56
C TYR A 147 6.06 -3.74 -15.54
N GLN A 148 5.52 -4.37 -16.59
CA GLN A 148 4.50 -3.75 -17.45
C GLN A 148 3.24 -3.38 -16.64
N ALA A 149 2.74 -4.28 -15.79
CA ALA A 149 1.59 -4.02 -14.92
C ALA A 149 1.91 -2.95 -13.87
N TYR A 150 3.06 -3.07 -13.21
CA TYR A 150 3.55 -2.13 -12.21
C TYR A 150 3.64 -0.72 -12.78
N ASN A 151 4.30 -0.55 -13.93
CA ASN A 151 4.50 0.76 -14.56
C ASN A 151 3.19 1.48 -14.93
N LEU A 152 2.08 0.76 -15.13
CA LEU A 152 0.78 1.38 -15.37
C LEU A 152 0.29 2.22 -14.18
N PHE A 153 0.68 1.88 -12.95
CA PHE A 153 0.29 2.62 -11.74
C PHE A 153 1.15 3.86 -11.46
N TYR A 154 2.38 3.89 -11.96
CA TYR A 154 3.32 4.96 -11.64
C TYR A 154 3.53 5.95 -12.78
N TYR A 155 3.28 5.57 -14.06
CA TYR A 155 3.87 6.30 -15.20
C TYR A 155 2.96 6.63 -16.39
N GLY A 156 3.35 7.77 -17.00
CA GLY A 156 3.44 8.02 -18.44
C GLY A 156 4.47 9.13 -18.73
N SER A 157 5.51 8.85 -19.53
CA SER A 157 6.49 9.82 -20.08
C SER A 157 7.43 10.55 -19.08
N GLY A 158 8.17 9.80 -18.25
CA GLY A 158 9.21 10.39 -17.36
C GLY A 158 8.68 11.17 -16.16
N ARG A 159 7.38 11.05 -15.88
CA ARG A 159 6.70 11.62 -14.71
C ARG A 159 6.17 10.50 -13.84
N PHE A 160 6.27 10.67 -12.53
CA PHE A 160 5.72 9.74 -11.55
C PHE A 160 4.70 10.41 -10.64
N ILE A 161 3.86 9.59 -10.00
CA ILE A 161 2.88 10.04 -9.01
C ILE A 161 3.47 9.85 -7.62
N ALA A 162 3.57 10.94 -6.86
CA ALA A 162 4.01 10.96 -5.47
C ALA A 162 3.25 12.06 -4.72
N LEU A 163 3.20 11.94 -3.39
CA LEU A 163 2.64 12.97 -2.52
C LEU A 163 3.73 13.63 -1.70
N ASP A 164 3.82 14.96 -1.77
CA ASP A 164 4.78 15.73 -1.00
C ASP A 164 4.43 15.66 0.48
N ILE A 165 5.36 15.15 1.29
CA ILE A 165 5.31 15.21 2.75
C ILE A 165 5.67 16.63 3.18
N ASP A 166 6.78 17.14 2.64
CA ASP A 166 7.29 18.49 2.87
C ASP A 166 7.99 19.00 1.60
N ARG A 167 8.78 20.08 1.70
CA ARG A 167 9.50 20.66 0.55
C ARG A 167 10.65 19.79 0.02
N LYS A 168 11.10 18.83 0.82
CA LYS A 168 12.26 17.99 0.52
C LYS A 168 11.81 16.60 0.10
N TRP A 169 10.81 16.02 0.74
CA TRP A 169 10.45 14.61 0.57
C TRP A 169 9.04 14.42 0.03
N SER A 170 8.91 13.43 -0.84
CA SER A 170 7.63 12.93 -1.33
C SER A 170 7.54 11.42 -1.09
N VAL A 171 6.34 10.92 -0.77
CA VAL A 171 6.05 9.48 -0.71
C VAL A 171 5.79 8.97 -2.12
N TYR A 172 6.50 7.91 -2.51
CA TYR A 172 6.34 7.27 -3.81
C TYR A 172 5.65 5.90 -3.71
N GLU A 173 6.09 5.05 -2.79
CA GLU A 173 5.42 3.80 -2.43
C GLU A 173 5.32 3.68 -0.92
N ALA A 174 4.15 3.31 -0.43
CA ALA A 174 3.96 3.24 1.01
C ALA A 174 2.86 2.26 1.42
N PRO A 175 2.87 1.83 2.69
CA PRO A 175 1.74 1.16 3.30
C PRO A 175 0.50 2.06 3.38
N PHE A 176 -0.68 1.45 3.45
CA PHE A 176 -1.97 2.16 3.51
C PHE A 176 -2.00 3.25 4.58
N ALA A 177 -1.50 2.96 5.80
CA ALA A 177 -1.49 3.94 6.89
C ALA A 177 -0.64 5.18 6.58
N PHE A 178 0.48 5.01 5.85
CA PHE A 178 1.35 6.11 5.45
C PHE A 178 0.70 6.95 4.36
N TRP A 179 0.02 6.32 3.40
CA TRP A 179 -0.80 7.06 2.44
C TRP A 179 -1.91 7.85 3.10
N CYS A 180 -2.59 7.29 4.12
CA CYS A 180 -3.58 8.04 4.89
C CYS A 180 -2.99 9.30 5.54
N LEU A 181 -1.77 9.21 6.08
CA LEU A 181 -1.08 10.37 6.67
C LEU A 181 -0.54 11.34 5.62
N ALA A 182 -0.15 10.86 4.44
CA ALA A 182 0.35 11.72 3.37
C ALA A 182 -0.76 12.52 2.67
N ASP A 183 -1.96 11.94 2.59
CA ASP A 183 -3.08 12.44 1.79
C ASP A 183 -4.11 13.28 2.59
N ASP A 184 -3.93 13.44 3.91
CA ASP A 184 -4.92 14.11 4.77
C ASP A 184 -4.65 15.62 4.96
N SER A 185 -3.55 15.98 5.62
CA SER A 185 -3.30 17.36 6.07
C SER A 185 -1.81 17.67 6.25
N GLU A 186 -1.45 18.94 6.36
CA GLU A 186 -0.08 19.36 6.70
C GLU A 186 0.38 18.83 8.08
N GLU A 187 -0.53 18.77 9.05
CA GLU A 187 -0.26 18.21 10.38
C GLU A 187 0.09 16.72 10.29
N SER A 188 -0.75 15.92 9.60
CA SER A 188 -0.50 14.48 9.40
C SER A 188 0.78 14.20 8.62
N ARG A 189 1.13 15.04 7.65
CA ARG A 189 2.40 14.96 6.91
C ARG A 189 3.61 15.29 7.79
N SER A 190 3.51 16.31 8.64
CA SER A 190 4.57 16.65 9.60
C SER A 190 4.82 15.50 10.59
N PHE A 191 3.73 14.87 11.05
CA PHE A 191 3.83 13.65 11.85
C PHE A 191 4.52 12.52 11.08
N LEU A 192 4.05 12.22 9.85
CA LEU A 192 4.63 11.17 9.01
C LEU A 192 6.13 11.39 8.77
N ARG A 193 6.52 12.65 8.52
CA ARG A 193 7.92 13.04 8.31
C ARG A 193 8.81 12.66 9.48
N SER A 194 8.37 13.00 10.69
CA SER A 194 9.08 12.70 11.94
C SER A 194 9.10 11.19 12.21
N PHE A 195 7.98 10.53 11.95
CA PHE A 195 7.82 9.09 12.16
C PHE A 195 8.72 8.26 11.23
N ILE A 196 8.90 8.68 9.98
CA ILE A 196 9.85 8.05 9.04
C ILE A 196 11.29 8.19 9.53
N GLU A 197 11.68 9.34 10.07
CA GLU A 197 13.03 9.54 10.62
C GLU A 197 13.30 8.65 11.84
N GLU A 198 12.30 8.47 12.69
CA GLU A 198 12.43 7.67 13.91
C GLU A 198 12.37 6.17 13.63
N LYS A 199 11.47 5.74 12.73
CA LYS A 199 11.04 4.34 12.58
C LYS A 199 11.00 3.84 11.13
N GLY A 200 11.52 4.59 10.16
CA GLY A 200 11.33 4.36 8.72
C GLY A 200 11.69 2.95 8.23
N ASP A 201 12.70 2.32 8.86
CA ASP A 201 13.12 0.94 8.63
C ASP A 201 11.99 -0.09 8.67
N SER A 202 11.09 0.03 9.65
CA SER A 202 10.06 -0.96 9.94
C SER A 202 8.95 -0.98 8.87
N PHE A 203 8.87 0.07 8.05
CA PHE A 203 7.73 0.32 7.17
C PHE A 203 8.04 0.24 5.68
N ARG A 204 9.34 0.19 5.31
CA ARG A 204 9.82 -0.04 3.94
C ARG A 204 9.25 0.92 2.88
N ALA A 205 8.80 2.10 3.27
CA ALA A 205 8.30 3.09 2.32
C ALA A 205 9.42 3.56 1.37
N VAL A 206 9.07 3.75 0.10
CA VAL A 206 9.94 4.39 -0.89
C VAL A 206 9.60 5.86 -0.97
N LEU A 207 10.63 6.67 -0.84
CA LEU A 207 10.56 8.12 -0.76
C LEU A 207 11.37 8.72 -1.90
N TYR A 208 11.00 9.94 -2.29
CA TYR A 208 11.70 10.73 -3.28
C TYR A 208 12.29 11.98 -2.64
N ASP A 209 13.59 12.18 -2.80
CA ASP A 209 14.26 13.40 -2.40
C ASP A 209 14.16 14.42 -3.54
N GLN A 210 13.34 15.45 -3.35
CA GLN A 210 13.04 16.46 -4.35
C GLN A 210 14.24 17.34 -4.69
N GLU A 211 15.16 17.55 -3.75
CA GLU A 211 16.36 18.36 -3.96
C GLU A 211 17.43 17.55 -4.69
N ALA A 212 17.70 16.34 -4.17
CA ALA A 212 18.73 15.46 -4.69
C ALA A 212 18.28 14.66 -5.93
N LYS A 213 17.00 14.72 -6.28
CA LYS A 213 16.37 14.05 -7.43
C LYS A 213 16.58 12.54 -7.44
N MET A 214 16.48 11.90 -6.29
CA MET A 214 16.77 10.48 -6.12
C MET A 214 15.71 9.78 -5.25
N PHE A 215 15.43 8.52 -5.58
CA PHE A 215 14.62 7.65 -4.73
C PHE A 215 15.46 7.05 -3.62
N PHE A 216 14.84 6.85 -2.46
CA PHE A 216 15.48 6.24 -1.31
C PHE A 216 14.47 5.53 -0.41
N TYR A 217 14.98 4.69 0.47
CA TYR A 217 14.22 4.08 1.56
C TYR A 217 15.12 4.00 2.80
N TYR A 218 14.53 3.67 3.95
CA TYR A 218 15.28 3.43 5.17
C TYR A 218 15.54 1.93 5.36
N SER A 219 16.79 1.58 5.64
CA SER A 219 17.20 0.22 6.00
C SER A 219 18.27 0.27 7.09
N LYS A 220 18.06 -0.49 8.16
CA LYS A 220 19.00 -0.61 9.29
C LYS A 220 19.41 0.74 9.91
N GLY A 221 18.50 1.71 9.94
CA GLY A 221 18.63 3.03 10.52
C GLY A 221 19.24 4.04 9.55
N HIS A 222 19.43 3.65 8.28
CA HIS A 222 20.16 4.43 7.30
C HIS A 222 19.35 4.66 6.03
N LYS A 223 19.56 5.84 5.44
CA LYS A 223 19.02 6.20 4.13
C LYS A 223 19.78 5.42 3.05
N GLU A 224 19.09 4.52 2.37
CA GLU A 224 19.61 3.75 1.24
C GLU A 224 19.06 4.34 -0.07
N ILE A 225 19.97 4.65 -1.01
CA ILE A 225 19.59 5.22 -2.31
C ILE A 225 19.22 4.09 -3.27
N ILE A 226 18.08 4.22 -3.94
CA ILE A 226 17.67 3.30 -5.00
C ILE A 226 18.37 3.75 -6.28
N SER A 227 19.23 2.89 -6.81
CA SER A 227 19.85 3.08 -8.12
C SER A 227 18.77 2.89 -9.18
N THR A 228 18.39 3.98 -9.85
CA THR A 228 17.51 3.98 -11.03
C THR A 228 18.30 3.78 -12.31
#